data_AF-A0A6M0F881-F1
#
_entry.id   AF-A0A6M0F881-F1
#
_cell.length_a   1.000
_cell.length_b   1.000
_cell.length_c   1.000
_cell.angle_alpha   90.00
_cell.angle_beta   90.00
_cell.angle_gamma   90.00
#
_symmetry.space_group_name_H-M   'P 1'
#
loop_
_entity.id
_entity.type
_entity.pdbx_description
1 polymer ?
#
loop_
_entity_poly.entity_id
_entity_poly.type
_entity_poly.pdbx_seq_one_letter_code
_entity_poly.pdbx_strand_id
1 'polypeptide(L)'
;MISLPDYEAIAQSLHFQQIRTADWSAAVAPFWDDVIRSAFSWAAIKGVLQAGPEIIQGAFAMRLMRQGYRQGLIRFGVLTATKHG
;
A
#
# COMPACT_ATOMS: atom_id res chain seq x y z
N MET A 1 -2.20 6.98 9.50
CA MET A 1 -1.09 6.32 8.78
C MET A 1 0.20 6.77 9.43
N ILE A 2 1.09 5.83 9.74
CA ILE A 2 2.41 6.11 10.32
C ILE A 2 3.38 6.33 9.16
N SER A 3 4.23 7.36 9.21
CA SER A 3 5.20 7.63 8.15
C SER A 3 6.42 6.70 8.24
N LEU A 4 7.19 6.55 7.14
CA LEU A 4 8.41 5.75 7.15
C LEU A 4 9.45 6.24 8.19
N PRO A 5 9.67 7.56 8.37
CA PRO A 5 10.49 8.08 9.47
C PRO A 5 9.95 7.73 10.88
N ASP A 6 8.63 7.72 11.06
CA ASP A 6 8.04 7.35 12.37
C ASP A 6 8.29 5.85 12.67
N TYR A 7 8.21 4.99 11.65
CA TYR A 7 8.59 3.57 11.79
C TYR A 7 10.07 3.39 12.13
N GLU A 8 10.95 4.21 11.54
CA GLU A 8 12.37 4.23 11.87
C GLU A 8 12.59 4.65 13.34
N ALA A 9 11.91 5.71 13.79
CA ALA A 9 11.98 6.16 15.18
C ALA A 9 11.47 5.09 16.17
N ILE A 10 10.43 4.34 15.82
CA ILE A 10 9.95 3.20 16.61
C ILE A 10 11.00 2.08 16.65
N ALA A 11 11.64 1.75 15.53
CA ALA A 11 12.69 0.73 15.51
C ALA A 11 13.90 1.14 16.36
N GLN A 12 14.27 2.42 16.33
CA GLN A 12 15.34 2.98 17.16
C GLN A 12 15.00 2.91 18.66
N SER A 13 13.76 3.24 19.06
CA SER A 13 13.33 3.21 20.46
C SER A 13 13.27 1.79 21.04
N LEU A 14 13.14 0.78 20.18
CA LEU A 14 13.18 -0.64 20.52
C LEU A 14 14.59 -1.25 20.46
N HIS A 15 15.63 -0.42 20.30
CA HIS A 15 17.03 -0.83 20.24
C HIS A 15 17.37 -1.82 19.10
N PHE A 16 16.62 -1.79 17.99
CA PHE A 16 17.03 -2.51 16.80
C PHE A 16 18.32 -1.92 16.22
N GLN A 17 19.16 -2.77 15.63
CA GLN A 17 20.42 -2.38 15.01
C GLN A 17 20.36 -2.49 13.49
N GLN A 18 21.32 -1.85 12.81
CA GLN A 18 21.45 -1.89 11.35
C GLN A 18 20.15 -1.47 10.62
N ILE A 19 19.42 -0.51 11.20
CA ILE A 19 18.16 -0.01 10.65
C ILE A 19 18.45 0.64 9.29
N ARG A 20 17.72 0.22 8.26
CA ARG A 20 17.72 0.83 6.93
C ARG A 20 16.30 1.02 6.49
N THR A 21 16.02 2.20 5.94
CA THR A 21 14.74 2.51 5.33
C THR A 21 14.93 2.84 3.85
N ALA A 22 13.92 2.54 3.04
CA ALA A 22 13.91 2.89 1.63
C ALA A 22 12.48 3.15 1.15
N ASP A 23 12.30 4.17 0.31
CA ASP A 23 11.04 4.39 -0.39
C ASP A 23 11.02 3.55 -1.68
N TRP A 24 10.13 2.56 -1.71
CA TRP A 24 9.94 1.66 -2.85
C TRP A 24 8.71 2.03 -3.68
N SER A 25 8.06 3.17 -3.40
CA SER A 25 6.81 3.57 -4.05
C SER A 25 6.91 3.56 -5.58
N ALA A 26 8.02 4.04 -6.14
CA ALA A 26 8.26 4.05 -7.59
C ALA A 26 8.46 2.63 -8.15
N ALA A 27 9.16 1.76 -7.42
CA ALA A 27 9.42 0.38 -7.85
C ALA A 27 8.14 -0.46 -7.90
N VAL A 28 7.19 -0.21 -6.97
CA VAL A 28 5.92 -0.94 -6.93
C VAL A 28 4.81 -0.28 -7.74
N ALA A 29 5.05 0.90 -8.32
CA ALA A 29 4.07 1.63 -9.14
C ALA A 29 3.47 0.80 -10.27
N PRO A 30 4.28 0.11 -11.09
CA PRO A 30 3.76 -0.66 -12.20
C PRO A 30 2.83 -1.79 -11.74
N PHE A 31 3.21 -2.46 -10.63
CA PHE A 31 2.39 -3.52 -10.04
C PHE A 31 1.02 -2.99 -9.59
N TRP A 32 0.98 -1.86 -8.88
CA TRP A 32 -0.27 -1.27 -8.44
C TRP A 32 -1.14 -0.78 -9.59
N ASP A 33 -0.53 -0.20 -10.62
CA ASP A 33 -1.25 0.18 -11.84
C ASP A 33 -1.93 -1.02 -12.51
N ASP A 34 -1.28 -2.18 -12.50
CA ASP A 34 -1.84 -3.42 -13.04
C ASP A 34 -2.93 -4.03 -12.15
N VAL A 35 -2.76 -4.02 -10.82
CA VAL A 35 -3.79 -4.44 -9.84
C VAL A 35 -5.04 -3.58 -9.97
N ILE A 36 -4.87 -2.26 -10.11
CA ILE A 36 -5.97 -1.33 -10.35
C ILE A 36 -6.65 -1.65 -11.68
N ARG A 37 -5.87 -1.83 -12.75
CA ARG A 37 -6.40 -2.12 -14.08
C ARG A 37 -7.23 -3.41 -14.10
N SER A 38 -6.77 -4.46 -13.42
CA SER A 38 -7.50 -5.74 -13.35
C SER A 38 -8.81 -5.61 -12.57
N ALA A 39 -8.82 -4.85 -11.48
CA ALA A 39 -10.01 -4.58 -10.66
C ALA A 39 -11.11 -3.82 -11.43
N PHE A 40 -10.75 -2.99 -12.41
CA PHE A 40 -11.70 -2.26 -13.27
C PHE A 40 -11.97 -2.94 -14.61
N SER A 41 -11.52 -4.18 -14.82
CA SER A 41 -11.85 -4.93 -16.03
C SER A 41 -13.37 -5.18 -16.11
N TRP A 42 -13.91 -5.18 -17.33
CA TRP A 42 -15.35 -5.34 -17.57
C TRP A 42 -15.91 -6.69 -17.09
N ALA A 43 -15.03 -7.69 -16.94
CA ALA A 43 -15.34 -8.98 -16.32
C ALA A 43 -15.46 -8.86 -14.79
N ALA A 44 -14.54 -8.13 -14.13
CA ALA A 44 -14.58 -7.90 -12.69
C ALA A 44 -15.78 -7.05 -12.27
N ILE A 45 -16.10 -5.99 -13.04
CA ILE A 45 -17.25 -5.10 -12.74
C ILE A 45 -18.60 -5.83 -12.85
N LYS A 46 -18.76 -6.72 -13.84
CA LYS A 46 -19.95 -7.57 -13.94
C LYS A 46 -20.09 -8.53 -12.75
N GLY A 47 -18.97 -9.10 -12.27
CA GLY A 47 -18.95 -9.92 -11.07
C GLY A 47 -19.29 -9.13 -9.80
N VAL A 48 -18.75 -7.91 -9.65
CA VAL A 48 -19.01 -7.01 -8.51
C VAL A 48 -20.48 -6.62 -8.40
N LEU A 49 -21.15 -6.32 -9.52
CA LEU A 49 -22.59 -5.99 -9.54
C LEU A 49 -23.48 -7.17 -9.12
N GLN A 50 -23.03 -8.41 -9.34
CA GLN A 50 -23.74 -9.63 -8.92
C GLN A 50 -23.39 -10.07 -7.48
N ALA A 51 -22.26 -9.59 -6.94
CA ALA A 51 -21.70 -10.05 -5.66
C ALA A 51 -22.16 -9.24 -4.43
N GLY A 52 -23.01 -8.23 -4.60
CA GLY A 52 -23.66 -7.51 -3.50
C GLY A 52 -22.94 -6.23 -3.02
N PRO A 53 -23.57 -5.48 -2.11
CA PRO A 53 -23.18 -4.10 -1.75
C PRO A 53 -21.80 -3.98 -1.09
N GLU A 54 -21.35 -4.98 -0.34
CA GLU A 54 -20.05 -5.00 0.33
C GLU A 54 -18.89 -5.02 -0.67
N ILE A 55 -19.05 -5.75 -1.77
CA ILE A 55 -18.05 -5.84 -2.85
C ILE A 55 -17.96 -4.50 -3.62
N ILE A 56 -19.09 -3.81 -3.79
CA ILE A 56 -19.14 -2.47 -4.38
C ILE A 56 -18.39 -1.45 -3.50
N GLN A 57 -18.56 -1.51 -2.19
CA GLN A 57 -17.83 -0.64 -1.25
C GLN A 57 -16.31 -0.88 -1.33
N GLY A 58 -15.88 -2.14 -1.42
CA GLY A 58 -14.48 -2.50 -1.65
C GLY A 58 -13.91 -1.88 -2.93
N ALA A 59 -14.66 -1.89 -4.03
CA ALA A 59 -14.26 -1.26 -5.29
C ALA A 59 -14.11 0.28 -5.17
N PHE A 60 -15.01 0.94 -4.42
CA PHE A 60 -14.89 2.37 -4.14
C PHE A 60 -13.68 2.71 -3.26
N ALA A 61 -13.39 1.90 -2.24
CA ALA A 61 -12.20 2.06 -1.41
C ALA A 61 -10.91 1.93 -2.24
N MET A 62 -10.85 0.95 -3.14
CA MET A 62 -9.73 0.78 -4.08
C MET A 62 -9.54 2.00 -5.00
N ARG A 63 -10.64 2.64 -5.43
CA ARG A 63 -10.57 3.88 -6.22
C ARG A 63 -9.96 5.04 -5.43
N LEU A 64 -10.30 5.17 -4.15
CA LEU A 64 -9.72 6.18 -3.26
C LEU A 64 -8.25 5.91 -2.97
N MET A 65 -7.88 4.65 -2.76
CA MET A 65 -6.47 4.24 -2.59
C MET A 65 -5.62 4.59 -3.82
N ARG A 66 -6.13 4.37 -5.03
CA ARG A 66 -5.47 4.79 -6.28
C ARG A 66 -5.20 6.31 -6.29
N GLN A 67 -6.17 7.11 -5.86
CA GLN A 67 -6.00 8.56 -5.82
C GLN A 67 -4.92 8.95 -4.81
N GLY A 68 -4.95 8.35 -3.61
CA GLY A 68 -3.90 8.55 -2.60
C GLY A 68 -2.52 8.14 -3.11
N TYR A 69 -2.43 7.03 -3.85
CA TYR A 69 -1.20 6.57 -4.49
C TYR A 69 -0.69 7.55 -5.54
N ARG A 70 -1.52 7.97 -6.49
CA ARG A 70 -1.16 8.94 -7.55
C ARG A 70 -0.75 10.32 -6.99
N GLN A 71 -1.32 10.71 -5.85
CA GLN A 71 -1.01 11.98 -5.19
C GLN A 71 0.22 11.86 -4.27
N GLY A 72 0.86 10.68 -4.17
CA GLY A 72 2.00 10.44 -3.28
C GLY A 72 1.66 10.45 -1.78
N LEU A 73 0.36 10.40 -1.45
CA LEU A 73 -0.16 10.34 -0.08
C LEU A 73 0.00 8.94 0.53
N ILE A 74 0.02 7.91 -0.31
CA ILE A 74 0.32 6.52 0.08
C ILE A 74 1.71 6.19 -0.47
N ARG A 75 2.62 5.79 0.42
CA ARG A 75 3.99 5.36 0.07
C ARG A 75 4.23 3.93 0.52
N PHE A 76 5.06 3.22 -0.22
CA PHE A 76 5.50 1.87 0.10
C PHE A 76 6.93 1.92 0.62
N GLY A 77 7.06 2.12 1.93
CA GLY A 77 8.34 2.12 2.62
C GLY A 77 8.77 0.71 3.00
N VAL A 78 10.05 0.41 2.83
CA VAL A 78 10.71 -0.78 3.36
C VAL A 78 11.55 -0.36 4.56
N LEU A 79 11.46 -1.13 5.65
CA LEU A 79 12.34 -1.02 6.81
C LEU A 79 12.95 -2.39 7.07
N THR A 80 14.27 -2.44 7.22
CA THR A 80 15.01 -3.64 7.64
C THR A 80 15.82 -3.33 8.87
N ALA A 81 15.85 -4.23 9.85
CA ALA A 81 16.68 -4.09 11.04
C ALA A 81 16.96 -5.46 11.68
N THR A 82 17.99 -5.51 12.53
CA THR A 82 18.41 -6.70 13.27
C THR A 82 18.04 -6.53 14.75
N LYS A 83 17.36 -7.51 15.33
CA LYS A 83 17.11 -7.56 16.77
C LYS A 83 18.31 -8.20 17.45
N HIS A 84 18.96 -7.49 18.35
CA HIS A 84 19.90 -8.12 19.27
C HIS A 84 19.12 -8.75 20.43
N GLY A 85 19.44 -10.02 20.72
CA GLY A 85 18.91 -10.78 21.86
C GLY A 85 19.77 -10.57 23.10
#